data_AF-A0A1A7RAF6-F1
#
_entry.id   AF-A0A1A7RAF6-F1
#
_cell.length_a   1.000
_cell.length_b   1.000
_cell.length_c   1.000
_cell.angle_alpha   90.00
_cell.angle_beta   90.00
_cell.angle_gamma   90.00
#
_symmetry.space_group_name_H-M   'P 1'
#
loop_
_entity.id
_entity.type
_entity.pdbx_description
1 polymer ?
#
loop_
_entity_poly.entity_id
_entity_poly.type
_entity_poly.pdbx_seq_one_letter_code
_entity_poly.pdbx_strand_id
1 'polypeptide(L)'
;MYDDDYDDDQPVTRIPQNQQRNKQLGQHIVKEAQQYLEQISADEHALLIQTLRDLATTEPYFDVLADELDQPVEMKVANDALNLLYFWQLLHQHEDQKQFHLLDAINTEFFQTEMLKAFDALEIGENKAQRRLVLLEAFKLYKLNFHAGCIPVLYAQLEGILTDVLIQTGFLKQSGTKFVDVYKIVPGLKGSEIKSLWHKAKIANELNHYFAELAAYQMDSSSTVAMTRHNILHGTELTHFNQGRSFVLFIWLFAAVSFMSTVSK
;
A
#
# COMPACT_ATOMS: atom_id res chain seq x y z
N MET A 1 9.69 0.06 42.92
CA MET A 1 8.27 0.27 42.58
C MET A 1 8.16 1.71 42.11
N TYR A 2 8.01 1.90 40.81
CA TYR A 2 7.54 3.18 40.27
C TYR A 2 6.09 2.92 39.88
N ASP A 3 5.17 3.51 40.64
CA ASP A 3 3.74 3.55 40.35
C ASP A 3 3.55 4.47 39.13
N ASP A 4 3.49 3.87 37.94
CA ASP A 4 2.91 4.50 36.75
C ASP A 4 1.44 4.07 36.63
N ASP A 5 0.66 4.42 37.67
CA ASP A 5 -0.79 4.57 37.61
C ASP A 5 -1.09 5.89 36.89
N TYR A 6 -0.88 5.88 35.58
CA TYR A 6 -1.43 6.90 34.70
C TYR A 6 -2.91 6.58 34.50
N ASP A 7 -3.75 7.22 35.31
CA ASP A 7 -5.21 7.16 35.23
C ASP A 7 -5.69 7.52 33.81
N ASP A 8 -6.41 6.59 33.19
CA ASP A 8 -6.87 6.62 31.80
C ASP A 8 -8.16 7.45 31.60
N ASP A 9 -8.45 8.35 32.55
CA ASP A 9 -9.68 9.14 32.64
C ASP A 9 -9.66 10.42 31.78
N GLN A 10 -8.81 10.49 30.75
CA GLN A 10 -8.93 11.56 29.77
C GLN A 10 -10.18 11.36 28.90
N PRO A 11 -11.02 12.40 28.75
CA PRO A 11 -12.26 12.31 27.99
C PRO A 11 -11.98 11.94 26.53
N VAL A 12 -12.74 10.98 26.01
CA VAL A 12 -12.66 10.56 24.61
C VAL A 12 -12.97 11.75 23.70
N THR A 13 -12.01 12.13 22.87
CA THR A 13 -12.25 13.12 21.82
C THR A 13 -13.21 12.52 20.80
N ARG A 14 -14.25 13.25 20.38
CA ARG A 14 -15.16 12.75 19.33
C ARG A 14 -14.48 12.83 17.96
N ILE A 15 -14.56 11.74 17.19
CA ILE A 15 -14.12 11.72 15.79
C ILE A 15 -14.97 12.75 15.01
N PRO A 16 -14.35 13.70 14.29
CA PRO A 16 -15.09 14.59 13.40
C PRO A 16 -15.85 13.76 12.36
N GLN A 17 -17.14 14.02 12.17
CA GLN A 17 -17.89 13.36 11.10
C GLN A 17 -17.27 13.77 9.75
N ASN A 18 -16.78 12.78 9.00
CA ASN A 18 -16.22 12.97 7.68
C ASN A 18 -17.33 13.47 6.73
N GLN A 19 -17.42 14.79 6.55
CA GLN A 19 -18.14 15.37 5.42
C GLN A 19 -17.40 14.92 4.17
N GLN A 20 -18.10 14.24 3.25
CA GLN A 20 -17.56 13.70 1.99
C GLN A 20 -16.56 14.67 1.31
N ARG A 21 -15.26 14.53 1.61
CA ARG A 21 -14.21 15.39 1.08
C ARG A 21 -13.28 14.55 0.22
N ASN A 22 -13.17 15.00 -1.03
CA ASN A 22 -12.25 14.62 -2.10
C ASN A 22 -12.13 13.12 -2.44
N LYS A 23 -12.89 12.72 -3.45
CA LYS A 23 -13.03 11.36 -3.99
C LYS A 23 -12.36 11.17 -5.36
N GLN A 24 -11.20 11.78 -5.60
CA GLN A 24 -10.79 11.97 -7.00
C GLN A 24 -9.70 11.03 -7.50
N LEU A 25 -8.53 10.91 -6.87
CA LEU A 25 -7.42 10.17 -7.53
C LEU A 25 -7.53 8.64 -7.41
N GLY A 26 -7.41 8.08 -6.19
CA GLY A 26 -7.44 6.62 -6.02
C GLY A 26 -8.72 5.95 -6.52
N GLN A 27 -9.88 6.57 -6.28
CA GLN A 27 -11.16 6.05 -6.76
C GLN A 27 -11.28 6.09 -8.28
N HIS A 28 -10.67 7.09 -8.94
CA HIS A 28 -10.65 7.15 -10.38
C HIS A 28 -9.77 6.06 -10.99
N ILE A 29 -8.56 5.84 -10.45
CA ILE A 29 -7.67 4.75 -10.87
C ILE A 29 -8.37 3.39 -10.76
N VAL A 30 -9.00 3.11 -9.61
CA VAL A 30 -9.74 1.86 -9.39
C VAL A 30 -10.94 1.72 -10.33
N LYS A 31 -11.65 2.83 -10.60
CA LYS A 31 -12.78 2.82 -11.54
C LYS A 31 -12.33 2.59 -12.99
N GLU A 32 -11.26 3.23 -13.44
CA GLU A 32 -10.71 3.04 -14.77
C GLU A 32 -10.19 1.61 -14.96
N ALA A 33 -9.49 1.08 -13.96
CA ALA A 33 -9.02 -0.30 -13.95
C ALA A 33 -10.18 -1.31 -14.00
N GLN A 34 -11.26 -1.06 -13.27
CA GLN A 34 -12.47 -1.89 -13.31
C GLN A 34 -13.14 -1.84 -14.69
N GLN A 35 -13.29 -0.65 -15.27
CA GLN A 35 -13.84 -0.49 -16.62
C GLN A 35 -12.98 -1.17 -17.67
N TYR A 36 -11.66 -1.11 -17.53
CA TYR A 36 -10.73 -1.82 -18.38
C TYR A 36 -10.89 -3.35 -18.24
N LEU A 37 -10.99 -3.87 -17.01
CA LEU A 37 -11.23 -5.30 -16.77
C LEU A 37 -12.53 -5.80 -17.40
N GLU A 38 -13.56 -4.96 -17.45
CA GLU A 38 -14.84 -5.29 -18.10
C GLU A 38 -14.77 -5.29 -19.64
N GLN A 39 -13.78 -4.59 -20.22
CA GLN A 39 -13.64 -4.37 -21.67
C GLN A 39 -12.48 -5.14 -22.29
N ILE A 40 -11.58 -5.68 -21.48
CA ILE A 40 -10.41 -6.43 -21.93
C ILE A 40 -10.84 -7.62 -22.79
N SER A 41 -10.09 -7.89 -23.86
CA SER A 41 -10.38 -9.05 -24.72
C SER A 41 -10.10 -10.35 -23.97
N ALA A 42 -10.79 -11.43 -24.33
CA ALA A 42 -10.58 -12.74 -23.71
C ALA A 42 -9.13 -13.23 -23.87
N ASP A 43 -8.51 -12.99 -25.03
CA ASP A 43 -7.12 -13.38 -25.29
C ASP A 43 -6.13 -12.60 -24.41
N GLU A 44 -6.39 -11.29 -24.24
CA GLU A 44 -5.54 -10.44 -23.41
C GLU A 44 -5.72 -10.72 -21.91
N HIS A 45 -6.95 -11.01 -21.47
CA HIS A 45 -7.21 -11.45 -20.11
C HIS A 45 -6.50 -12.78 -19.82
N ALA A 46 -6.60 -13.76 -20.73
CA ALA A 46 -5.86 -15.01 -20.61
C ALA A 46 -4.33 -14.79 -20.54
N LEU A 47 -3.80 -13.86 -21.34
CA LEU A 47 -2.39 -13.47 -21.29
C LEU A 47 -2.00 -12.85 -19.93
N LEU A 48 -2.83 -11.96 -19.39
CA LEU A 48 -2.64 -11.37 -18.07
C LEU A 48 -2.60 -12.45 -16.99
N ILE A 49 -3.60 -13.33 -16.94
CA ILE A 49 -3.68 -14.40 -15.93
C ILE A 49 -2.47 -15.32 -16.05
N GLN A 50 -2.12 -15.78 -17.27
CA GLN A 50 -0.95 -16.63 -17.48
C GLN A 50 0.35 -15.95 -17.02
N THR A 51 0.52 -14.65 -17.34
CA THR A 51 1.69 -13.87 -16.92
C THR A 51 1.82 -13.85 -15.40
N LEU A 52 0.72 -13.62 -14.68
CA LEU A 52 0.74 -13.61 -13.22
C LEU A 52 1.04 -15.00 -12.63
N ARG A 53 0.48 -16.08 -13.19
CA ARG A 53 0.78 -17.45 -12.76
C ARG A 53 2.24 -17.83 -12.99
N ASP A 54 2.82 -17.41 -14.12
CA ASP A 54 4.24 -17.64 -14.40
C ASP A 54 5.13 -16.91 -13.38
N LEU A 55 4.80 -15.66 -13.04
CA LEU A 55 5.49 -14.88 -12.02
C LEU A 55 5.34 -15.47 -10.60
N ALA A 56 4.22 -16.14 -10.32
CA ALA A 56 3.95 -16.77 -9.03
C ALA A 56 4.96 -17.88 -8.67
N THR A 57 5.64 -18.45 -9.67
CA THR A 57 6.74 -19.41 -9.45
C THR A 57 7.92 -18.81 -8.65
N THR A 58 8.07 -17.49 -8.66
CA THR A 58 9.12 -16.76 -7.93
C THR A 58 8.60 -15.94 -6.76
N GLU A 59 7.35 -15.47 -6.85
CA GLU A 59 6.70 -14.68 -5.81
C GLU A 59 5.22 -15.10 -5.70
N PRO A 60 4.86 -15.94 -4.70
CA PRO A 60 3.52 -16.51 -4.57
C PRO A 60 2.38 -15.50 -4.51
N TYR A 61 2.64 -14.23 -4.14
CA TYR A 61 1.58 -13.23 -4.12
C TYR A 61 0.95 -12.96 -5.50
N PHE A 62 1.64 -13.27 -6.60
CA PHE A 62 1.04 -13.15 -7.93
C PHE A 62 -0.12 -14.13 -8.17
N ASP A 63 -0.18 -15.27 -7.47
CA ASP A 63 -1.35 -16.16 -7.53
C ASP A 63 -2.58 -15.47 -6.94
N VAL A 64 -2.43 -14.74 -5.84
CA VAL A 64 -3.51 -13.96 -5.22
C VAL A 64 -4.02 -12.91 -6.20
N LEU A 65 -3.11 -12.19 -6.87
CA LEU A 65 -3.49 -11.18 -7.87
C LEU A 65 -4.21 -11.81 -9.08
N ALA A 66 -3.75 -12.99 -9.54
CA ALA A 66 -4.40 -13.71 -10.63
C ALA A 66 -5.80 -14.19 -10.22
N ASP A 67 -5.95 -14.77 -9.03
CA ASP A 67 -7.25 -15.21 -8.49
C ASP A 67 -8.23 -14.05 -8.38
N GLU A 68 -7.78 -12.87 -7.92
CA GLU A 68 -8.60 -11.66 -7.82
C GLU A 68 -9.07 -11.13 -9.18
N LEU A 69 -8.24 -11.25 -10.21
CA LEU A 69 -8.54 -10.76 -11.57
C LEU A 69 -9.32 -11.75 -12.43
N ASP A 70 -9.41 -13.01 -12.00
CA ASP A 70 -10.16 -14.09 -12.66
C ASP A 70 -11.51 -14.36 -11.98
N GLN A 71 -11.93 -13.50 -11.04
CA GLN A 71 -13.23 -13.61 -10.39
C GLN A 71 -14.38 -13.31 -11.36
N PRO A 72 -15.59 -13.85 -11.12
CA PRO A 72 -16.79 -13.46 -11.86
C PRO A 72 -17.02 -11.94 -11.80
N VAL A 73 -17.54 -11.36 -12.89
CA VAL A 73 -17.75 -9.90 -13.05
C VAL A 73 -18.56 -9.25 -11.92
N GLU A 74 -19.43 -10.01 -11.24
CA GLU A 74 -20.27 -9.53 -10.14
C GLU A 74 -19.52 -9.42 -8.80
N MET A 75 -18.33 -10.00 -8.70
CA MET A 75 -17.52 -9.99 -7.49
C MET A 75 -16.68 -8.72 -7.40
N LYS A 76 -16.51 -8.24 -6.17
CA LYS A 76 -15.63 -7.11 -5.91
C LYS A 76 -14.17 -7.57 -5.99
N VAL A 77 -13.45 -7.05 -6.98
CA VAL A 77 -12.01 -7.28 -7.15
C VAL A 77 -11.21 -6.51 -6.09
N ALA A 78 -10.16 -7.13 -5.56
CA ALA A 78 -9.24 -6.47 -4.65
C ALA A 78 -8.58 -5.23 -5.28
N ASN A 79 -8.41 -4.23 -4.43
CA ASN A 79 -7.94 -2.92 -4.83
C ASN A 79 -6.50 -2.89 -5.36
N ASP A 80 -5.61 -3.69 -4.78
CA ASP A 80 -4.24 -3.83 -5.25
C ASP A 80 -4.15 -4.56 -6.60
N ALA A 81 -5.05 -5.51 -6.85
CA ALA A 81 -5.21 -6.12 -8.17
C ALA A 81 -5.68 -5.11 -9.23
N LEU A 82 -6.64 -4.24 -8.90
CA LEU A 82 -7.05 -3.15 -9.80
C LEU A 82 -5.93 -2.11 -10.04
N ASN A 83 -5.11 -1.80 -9.02
CA ASN A 83 -3.93 -0.95 -9.23
C ASN A 83 -2.88 -1.60 -10.13
N LEU A 84 -2.74 -2.94 -10.13
CA LEU A 84 -1.90 -3.65 -11.10
C LEU A 84 -2.42 -3.45 -12.53
N LEU A 85 -3.74 -3.59 -12.75
CA LEU A 85 -4.35 -3.41 -14.08
C LEU A 85 -4.09 -2.02 -14.67
N TYR A 86 -4.05 -0.99 -13.83
CA TYR A 86 -3.73 0.37 -14.27
C TYR A 86 -2.38 0.43 -15.00
N PHE A 87 -1.40 -0.37 -14.57
CA PHE A 87 -0.09 -0.46 -15.22
C PHE A 87 0.00 -1.57 -16.27
N TRP A 88 -0.85 -2.60 -16.20
CA TRP A 88 -0.95 -3.62 -17.25
C TRP A 88 -1.26 -2.99 -18.61
N GLN A 89 -2.04 -1.90 -18.64
CA GLN A 89 -2.37 -1.14 -19.85
C GLN A 89 -1.14 -0.63 -20.63
N LEU A 90 0.05 -0.58 -20.00
CA LEU A 90 1.32 -0.30 -20.70
C LEU A 90 1.65 -1.31 -21.79
N LEU A 91 1.10 -2.54 -21.74
CA LEU A 91 1.20 -3.54 -22.80
C LEU A 91 0.83 -2.95 -24.17
N HIS A 92 -0.18 -2.08 -24.23
CA HIS A 92 -0.67 -1.46 -25.46
C HIS A 92 0.29 -0.43 -26.06
N GLN A 93 1.35 -0.05 -25.34
CA GLN A 93 2.41 0.82 -25.85
C GLN A 93 3.48 0.05 -26.64
N HIS A 94 3.45 -1.29 -26.60
CA HIS A 94 4.36 -2.14 -27.34
C HIS A 94 3.73 -2.67 -28.62
N GLU A 95 4.40 -2.48 -29.76
CA GLU A 95 3.97 -3.07 -31.05
C GLU A 95 4.02 -4.61 -31.01
N ASP A 96 4.98 -5.17 -30.27
CA ASP A 96 5.09 -6.60 -30.00
C ASP A 96 4.88 -6.85 -28.51
N GLN A 97 3.70 -7.38 -28.17
CA GLN A 97 3.31 -7.73 -26.80
C GLN A 97 4.29 -8.72 -26.13
N LYS A 98 5.06 -9.50 -26.90
CA LYS A 98 6.07 -10.41 -26.34
C LYS A 98 7.28 -9.70 -25.73
N GLN A 99 7.46 -8.43 -26.04
CA GLN A 99 8.52 -7.59 -25.48
C GLN A 99 8.09 -6.88 -24.20
N PHE A 100 6.80 -6.98 -23.85
CA PHE A 100 6.32 -6.42 -22.60
C PHE A 100 6.67 -7.36 -21.44
N HIS A 101 7.38 -6.81 -20.46
CA HIS A 101 7.67 -7.46 -19.20
C HIS A 101 7.01 -6.66 -18.09
N LEU A 102 5.98 -7.24 -17.45
CA LEU A 102 5.22 -6.57 -16.40
C LEU A 102 6.11 -5.98 -15.31
N LEU A 103 7.13 -6.73 -14.87
CA LEU A 103 8.03 -6.27 -13.81
C LEU A 103 8.83 -5.01 -14.22
N ASP A 104 9.08 -4.80 -15.52
CA ASP A 104 9.79 -3.61 -15.99
C ASP A 104 8.94 -2.33 -15.91
N ALA A 105 7.64 -2.43 -15.65
CA ALA A 105 6.75 -1.28 -15.50
C ALA A 105 7.28 -0.27 -14.46
N ILE A 106 7.89 -0.72 -13.36
CA ILE A 106 8.46 0.15 -12.31
C ILE A 106 9.59 1.05 -12.84
N ASN A 107 10.32 0.58 -13.86
CA ASN A 107 11.41 1.33 -14.48
C ASN A 107 10.93 2.34 -15.53
N THR A 108 9.65 2.31 -15.89
CA THR A 108 9.08 3.24 -16.87
C THR A 108 8.91 4.64 -16.28
N GLU A 109 9.03 5.65 -17.15
CA GLU A 109 8.73 7.03 -16.78
C GLU A 109 7.28 7.19 -16.33
N PHE A 110 6.36 6.45 -16.95
CA PHE A 110 4.93 6.48 -16.60
C PHE A 110 4.70 6.09 -15.14
N PHE A 111 5.20 4.91 -14.72
CA PHE A 111 5.02 4.45 -13.33
C PHE A 111 5.60 5.44 -12.32
N GLN A 112 6.84 5.87 -12.53
CA GLN A 112 7.53 6.76 -11.59
C GLN A 112 6.85 8.12 -11.51
N THR A 113 6.36 8.64 -12.65
CA THR A 113 5.64 9.91 -12.71
C THR A 113 4.31 9.82 -11.97
N GLU A 114 3.49 8.80 -12.23
CA GLU A 114 2.20 8.64 -11.55
C GLU A 114 2.37 8.43 -10.04
N MET A 115 3.34 7.61 -9.64
CA MET A 115 3.66 7.42 -8.22
C MET A 115 4.11 8.72 -7.54
N LEU A 116 5.01 9.48 -8.16
CA LEU A 116 5.49 10.74 -7.59
C LEU A 116 4.41 11.82 -7.60
N LYS A 117 3.54 11.88 -8.62
CA LYS A 117 2.37 12.78 -8.61
C LYS A 117 1.43 12.48 -7.46
N ALA A 118 1.09 11.21 -7.25
CA ALA A 118 0.24 10.79 -6.14
C ALA A 118 0.89 11.12 -4.77
N PHE A 119 2.21 10.90 -4.64
CA PHE A 119 2.95 11.27 -3.44
C PHE A 119 3.03 12.79 -3.22
N ASP A 120 3.30 13.54 -4.28
CA ASP A 120 3.43 15.00 -4.23
C ASP A 120 2.08 15.67 -3.91
N ALA A 121 0.95 15.00 -4.15
CA ALA A 121 -0.38 15.45 -3.73
C ALA A 121 -0.67 15.24 -2.23
N LEU A 122 0.10 14.42 -1.50
CA LEU A 122 -0.11 14.19 -0.07
C LEU A 122 0.12 15.46 0.75
N GLU A 123 -0.85 15.85 1.58
CA GLU A 123 -0.61 16.85 2.62
C GLU A 123 0.03 16.15 3.83
N ILE A 124 1.35 16.01 3.85
CA ILE A 124 2.10 15.42 4.96
C ILE A 124 3.21 16.36 5.44
N GLY A 125 3.64 16.16 6.69
CA GLY A 125 4.49 17.08 7.43
C GLY A 125 5.94 17.22 6.92
N GLU A 126 6.81 17.71 7.79
CA GLU A 126 8.17 18.18 7.45
C GLU A 126 9.05 17.13 6.75
N ASN A 127 8.78 15.84 6.95
CA ASN A 127 9.52 14.73 6.35
C ASN A 127 9.20 14.49 4.86
N LYS A 128 8.22 15.19 4.27
CA LYS A 128 7.75 14.93 2.89
C LYS A 128 8.90 14.96 1.87
N ALA A 129 9.78 15.96 1.97
CA ALA A 129 10.91 16.11 1.05
C ALA A 129 11.89 14.93 1.16
N GLN A 130 12.19 14.48 2.38
CA GLN A 130 13.09 13.37 2.65
C GLN A 130 12.47 12.04 2.20
N ARG A 131 11.18 11.82 2.45
CA ARG A 131 10.46 10.64 1.93
C ARG A 131 10.51 10.57 0.42
N ARG A 132 10.32 11.70 -0.26
CA ARG A 132 10.45 11.78 -1.72
C ARG A 132 11.82 11.30 -2.21
N LEU A 133 12.90 11.69 -1.54
CA LEU A 133 14.25 11.24 -1.87
C LEU A 133 14.41 9.72 -1.66
N VAL A 134 13.84 9.18 -0.57
CA VAL A 134 13.86 7.73 -0.30
C VAL A 134 13.10 6.95 -1.37
N LEU A 135 11.96 7.47 -1.87
CA LEU A 135 11.24 6.86 -3.00
C LEU A 135 12.09 6.83 -4.28
N LEU A 136 12.80 7.93 -4.58
CA LEU A 136 13.72 7.98 -5.71
C LEU A 136 14.88 6.98 -5.56
N GLU A 137 15.39 6.78 -4.35
CA GLU A 137 16.38 5.75 -4.06
C GLU A 137 15.81 4.34 -4.22
N ALA A 138 14.56 4.10 -3.81
CA ALA A 138 13.89 2.81 -4.00
C ALA A 138 13.78 2.46 -5.50
N PHE A 139 13.43 3.42 -6.36
CA PHE A 139 13.44 3.21 -7.82
C PHE A 139 14.83 2.88 -8.35
N LYS A 140 15.88 3.55 -7.87
CA LYS A 140 17.26 3.22 -8.25
C LYS A 140 17.66 1.82 -7.81
N LEU A 141 17.30 1.41 -6.59
CA LEU A 141 17.56 0.06 -6.08
C LEU A 141 16.85 -0.99 -6.93
N TYR A 142 15.61 -0.75 -7.33
CA TYR A 142 14.86 -1.62 -8.23
C TYR A 142 15.57 -1.76 -9.59
N LYS A 143 15.92 -0.63 -10.22
CA LYS A 143 16.62 -0.58 -11.52
C LYS A 143 17.98 -1.29 -11.50
N LEU A 144 18.68 -1.25 -10.36
CA LEU A 144 19.98 -1.89 -10.17
C LEU A 144 19.88 -3.35 -9.68
N ASN A 145 18.66 -3.91 -9.58
CA ASN A 145 18.38 -5.25 -9.06
C ASN A 145 18.84 -5.47 -7.60
N PHE A 146 18.93 -4.40 -6.80
CA PHE A 146 19.26 -4.45 -5.38
C PHE A 146 18.01 -4.65 -4.50
N HIS A 147 17.31 -5.76 -4.73
CA HIS A 147 16.04 -6.08 -4.07
C HIS A 147 16.15 -6.22 -2.55
N ALA A 148 17.29 -6.73 -2.05
CA ALA A 148 17.57 -6.81 -0.61
C ALA A 148 17.56 -5.44 0.09
N GLY A 149 17.94 -4.36 -0.61
CA GLY A 149 17.80 -3.00 -0.10
C GLY A 149 16.43 -2.39 -0.41
N CYS A 150 15.87 -2.69 -1.59
CA CYS A 150 14.60 -2.13 -2.05
C CYS A 150 13.43 -2.52 -1.13
N ILE A 151 13.33 -3.80 -0.77
CA ILE A 151 12.19 -4.37 -0.05
C ILE A 151 12.02 -3.76 1.37
N PRO A 152 13.04 -3.71 2.24
CA PRO A 152 12.92 -3.06 3.54
C PRO A 152 12.57 -1.57 3.43
N VAL A 153 13.12 -0.87 2.43
CA VAL A 153 12.81 0.54 2.17
C VAL A 153 11.32 0.72 1.84
N LEU A 154 10.76 -0.12 0.96
CA LEU A 154 9.35 -0.05 0.57
C LEU A 154 8.42 -0.35 1.75
N TYR A 155 8.72 -1.37 2.57
CA TYR A 155 7.95 -1.61 3.80
C TYR A 155 8.01 -0.43 4.77
N ALA A 156 9.19 0.19 4.93
CA ALA A 156 9.34 1.38 5.75
C ALA A 156 8.54 2.58 5.21
N GLN A 157 8.44 2.74 3.88
CA GLN A 157 7.61 3.80 3.29
C GLN A 157 6.11 3.53 3.45
N LEU A 158 5.65 2.29 3.28
CA LEU A 158 4.26 1.89 3.50
C LEU A 158 3.77 2.26 4.90
N GLU A 159 4.55 1.96 5.94
CA GLU A 159 4.20 2.31 7.33
C GLU A 159 4.46 3.79 7.65
N GLY A 160 5.59 4.31 7.18
CA GLY A 160 6.01 5.67 7.51
C GLY A 160 5.08 6.73 6.91
N ILE A 161 4.71 6.60 5.63
CA ILE A 161 3.79 7.55 4.98
C ILE A 161 2.42 7.51 5.66
N LEU A 162 1.90 6.31 5.96
CA LEU A 162 0.66 6.18 6.72
C LEU A 162 0.74 6.89 8.07
N THR A 163 1.87 6.73 8.78
CA THR A 163 2.09 7.41 10.06
C THR A 163 2.02 8.93 9.90
N ASP A 164 2.68 9.50 8.89
CA ASP A 164 2.67 10.94 8.64
C ASP A 164 1.27 11.45 8.28
N VAL A 165 0.51 10.69 7.48
CA VAL A 165 -0.88 11.01 7.14
C VAL A 165 -1.76 11.03 8.39
N LEU A 166 -1.66 10.01 9.24
CA LEU A 166 -2.44 9.94 10.48
C LEU A 166 -2.09 11.06 11.47
N ILE A 167 -0.82 11.51 11.51
CA ILE A 167 -0.41 12.67 12.29
C ILE A 167 -1.01 13.93 11.70
N GLN A 168 -0.91 14.10 10.38
CA GLN A 168 -1.49 15.27 9.72
C GLN A 168 -2.98 15.33 9.99
N THR A 169 -3.74 14.25 9.80
CA THR A 169 -5.19 14.26 10.01
C THR A 169 -5.61 14.36 11.48
N GLY A 170 -4.66 14.36 12.42
CA GLY A 170 -4.91 14.53 13.85
C GLY A 170 -5.36 13.25 14.55
N PHE A 171 -5.33 12.10 13.89
CA PHE A 171 -5.65 10.81 14.49
C PHE A 171 -4.50 10.25 15.33
N LEU A 172 -3.27 10.59 14.96
CA LEU A 172 -2.08 10.32 15.77
C LEU A 172 -1.46 11.61 16.29
N LYS A 173 -0.96 11.55 17.53
CA LYS A 173 -0.10 12.57 18.10
C LYS A 173 1.25 11.96 18.47
N GLN A 174 2.33 12.59 18.05
CA GLN A 174 3.65 12.22 18.53
C GLN A 174 3.90 12.82 19.93
N SER A 175 4.28 11.97 20.87
CA SER A 175 4.64 12.34 22.25
C SER A 175 6.01 11.74 22.58
N GLY A 176 7.07 12.53 22.41
CA GLY A 176 8.45 12.04 22.46
C GLY A 176 8.71 10.99 21.37
N THR A 177 9.08 9.77 21.79
CA THR A 177 9.32 8.63 20.89
C THR A 177 8.08 7.79 20.61
N LYS A 178 6.93 8.13 21.21
CA LYS A 178 5.69 7.35 21.12
C LYS A 178 4.68 8.05 20.21
N PHE A 179 3.81 7.24 19.61
CA PHE A 179 2.60 7.72 18.95
C PHE A 179 1.40 7.40 19.81
N VAL A 180 0.47 8.34 19.93
CA VAL A 180 -0.75 8.22 20.73
C VAL A 180 -1.95 8.32 19.82
N ASP A 181 -2.87 7.37 19.94
CA ASP A 181 -4.20 7.40 19.32
C ASP A 181 -5.07 8.45 20.01
N VAL A 182 -5.34 9.54 19.29
CA VAL A 182 -6.04 10.72 19.82
C VAL A 182 -7.51 10.42 20.14
N TYR A 183 -8.11 9.46 19.44
CA TYR A 183 -9.53 9.14 19.53
C TYR A 183 -9.79 7.84 20.29
N LYS A 184 -8.75 7.16 20.79
CA LYS A 184 -8.84 5.87 21.49
C LYS A 184 -9.58 4.80 20.66
N ILE A 185 -9.40 4.82 19.34
CA ILE A 185 -10.02 3.90 18.37
C ILE A 185 -9.57 2.46 18.63
N VAL A 186 -8.30 2.27 18.97
CA VAL A 186 -7.76 0.94 19.28
C VAL A 186 -8.06 0.61 20.75
N PRO A 187 -8.90 -0.41 21.03
CA PRO A 187 -9.24 -0.79 22.39
C PRO A 187 -8.06 -1.49 23.09
N GLY A 188 -7.95 -1.31 24.40
CA GLY A 188 -7.01 -2.05 25.25
C GLY A 188 -5.57 -1.54 25.23
N LEU A 189 -5.29 -0.38 24.64
CA LEU A 189 -3.96 0.22 24.65
C LEU A 189 -3.72 1.03 25.93
N LYS A 190 -2.74 0.62 26.74
CA LYS A 190 -2.26 1.42 27.89
C LYS A 190 -1.77 2.79 27.40
N GLY A 191 -2.38 3.86 27.90
CA GLY A 191 -2.04 5.24 27.51
C GLY A 191 -2.25 5.53 26.02
N SER A 192 -3.09 4.73 25.34
CA SER A 192 -3.39 4.85 23.91
C SER A 192 -2.13 4.81 23.01
N GLU A 193 -1.07 4.13 23.45
CA GLU A 193 0.22 4.05 22.75
C GLU A 193 0.18 3.11 21.53
N ILE A 194 0.56 3.64 20.37
CA ILE A 194 0.59 2.95 19.07
C ILE A 194 1.98 2.39 18.80
N LYS A 195 2.07 1.06 18.77
CA LYS A 195 3.34 0.31 18.66
C LYS A 195 3.57 -0.41 17.35
N SER A 196 2.57 -0.48 16.47
CA SER A 196 2.64 -1.34 15.29
C SER A 196 1.84 -0.79 14.13
N LEU A 197 2.17 -1.25 12.92
CA LEU A 197 1.39 -0.99 11.73
C LEU A 197 -0.08 -1.44 11.87
N TRP A 198 -0.36 -2.50 12.62
CA TRP A 198 -1.74 -2.95 12.85
C TRP A 198 -2.60 -1.88 13.52
N HIS A 199 -2.07 -1.25 14.57
CA HIS A 199 -2.75 -0.16 15.26
C HIS A 199 -3.03 1.00 14.29
N LYS A 200 -2.06 1.34 13.45
CA LYS A 200 -2.18 2.42 12.46
C LYS A 200 -3.19 2.09 11.37
N ALA A 201 -3.20 0.87 10.86
CA ALA A 201 -4.17 0.40 9.86
C ALA A 201 -5.60 0.42 10.43
N LYS A 202 -5.79 0.01 11.69
CA LYS A 202 -7.08 0.07 12.37
C LYS A 202 -7.60 1.52 12.51
N ILE A 203 -6.72 2.45 12.86
CA ILE A 203 -7.06 3.89 12.89
C ILE A 203 -7.38 4.41 11.49
N ALA A 204 -6.58 4.03 10.49
CA ALA A 204 -6.78 4.44 9.11
C ALA A 204 -8.13 3.98 8.53
N ASN A 205 -8.62 2.82 8.95
CA ASN A 205 -9.96 2.34 8.59
C ASN A 205 -11.08 3.31 8.99
N GLU A 206 -10.92 4.05 10.10
CA GLU A 206 -11.88 5.09 10.53
C GLU A 206 -11.80 6.34 9.65
N LEU A 207 -10.64 6.64 9.06
CA LEU A 207 -10.49 7.71 8.08
C LEU A 207 -11.14 7.33 6.75
N ASN A 208 -10.86 6.13 6.27
CA ASN A 208 -11.39 5.60 5.03
C ASN A 208 -11.33 4.07 5.06
N HIS A 209 -12.48 3.40 4.87
CA HIS A 209 -12.57 1.94 4.89
C HIS A 209 -11.65 1.27 3.87
N TYR A 210 -11.29 1.98 2.80
CA TYR A 210 -10.35 1.51 1.79
C TYR A 210 -9.00 1.03 2.38
N PHE A 211 -8.53 1.63 3.49
CA PHE A 211 -7.28 1.19 4.13
C PHE A 211 -7.34 -0.24 4.66
N ALA A 212 -8.53 -0.74 5.01
CA ALA A 212 -8.71 -2.14 5.42
C ALA A 212 -8.68 -3.12 4.24
N GLU A 213 -8.85 -2.61 3.02
CA GLU A 213 -8.93 -3.41 1.79
C GLU A 213 -7.56 -3.59 1.12
N LEU A 214 -6.52 -2.88 1.57
CA LEU A 214 -5.16 -3.02 1.06
C LEU A 214 -4.45 -4.18 1.75
N ALA A 215 -4.01 -5.17 0.97
CA ALA A 215 -3.26 -6.32 1.48
C ALA A 215 -2.00 -5.92 2.27
N ALA A 216 -1.32 -4.84 1.89
CA ALA A 216 -0.18 -4.28 2.62
C ALA A 216 -0.47 -3.97 4.11
N TYR A 217 -1.74 -3.68 4.42
CA TYR A 217 -2.23 -3.33 5.75
C TYR A 217 -3.16 -4.41 6.35
N GLN A 218 -3.39 -5.51 5.64
CA GLN A 218 -4.07 -6.68 6.20
C GLN A 218 -3.17 -7.36 7.22
N MET A 219 -3.78 -7.71 8.35
CA MET A 219 -3.06 -8.08 9.57
C MET A 219 -3.83 -9.14 10.37
N ASP A 220 -4.70 -9.92 9.71
CA ASP A 220 -5.23 -11.11 10.37
C ASP A 220 -4.03 -11.96 10.81
N SER A 221 -4.01 -12.39 12.08
CA SER A 221 -3.05 -13.35 12.63
C SER A 221 -2.99 -14.67 11.84
N SER A 222 -3.98 -14.93 10.98
CA SER A 222 -4.04 -16.02 10.01
C SER A 222 -3.59 -15.62 8.60
N SER A 223 -3.38 -14.33 8.32
CA SER A 223 -2.95 -13.84 7.00
C SER A 223 -1.48 -14.18 6.73
N THR A 224 -1.27 -14.84 5.60
CA THR A 224 0.06 -15.13 5.05
C THR A 224 0.88 -13.86 4.85
N VAL A 225 0.25 -12.76 4.44
CA VAL A 225 0.91 -11.47 4.16
C VAL A 225 1.63 -10.88 5.38
N ALA A 226 0.99 -10.86 6.55
CA ALA A 226 1.58 -10.28 7.76
C ALA A 226 2.78 -11.12 8.26
N MET A 227 2.65 -12.44 8.21
CA MET A 227 3.71 -13.37 8.60
C MET A 227 4.89 -13.32 7.61
N THR A 228 4.61 -13.29 6.30
CA THR A 228 5.65 -13.13 5.27
C THR A 228 6.42 -11.83 5.45
N ARG A 229 5.75 -10.68 5.66
CA ARG A 229 6.46 -9.42 5.94
C ARG A 229 7.37 -9.53 7.17
N HIS A 230 6.85 -10.09 8.27
CA HIS A 230 7.65 -10.31 9.48
C HIS A 230 8.88 -11.16 9.18
N ASN A 231 8.71 -12.30 8.51
CA ASN A 231 9.79 -13.21 8.19
C ASN A 231 10.86 -12.59 7.27
N ILE A 232 10.44 -11.82 6.26
CA ILE A 232 11.33 -11.08 5.38
C ILE A 232 12.18 -10.09 6.18
N LEU A 233 11.53 -9.24 6.99
CA LEU A 233 12.23 -8.17 7.74
C LEU A 233 13.12 -8.73 8.86
N HIS A 234 12.82 -9.90 9.39
CA HIS A 234 13.65 -10.61 10.37
C HIS A 234 14.66 -11.58 9.74
N GLY A 235 14.67 -11.72 8.42
CA GLY A 235 15.63 -12.56 7.68
C GLY A 235 15.39 -14.06 7.83
N THR A 236 14.22 -14.49 8.29
CA THR A 236 13.86 -15.92 8.38
C THR A 236 13.34 -16.47 7.04
N GLU A 237 12.99 -15.58 6.09
CA GLU A 237 12.55 -15.96 4.75
C GLU A 237 13.29 -15.13 3.68
N LEU A 238 14.34 -15.72 3.11
CA LEU A 238 15.26 -15.03 2.18
C LEU A 238 14.85 -15.12 0.71
N THR A 239 13.95 -16.05 0.37
CA THR A 239 13.49 -16.31 -1.01
C THR A 239 12.73 -15.13 -1.61
N HIS A 240 12.15 -14.27 -0.78
CA HIS A 240 11.42 -13.08 -1.20
C HIS A 240 12.30 -11.88 -1.54
N PHE A 241 13.63 -11.93 -1.38
CA PHE A 241 14.51 -10.84 -1.80
C PHE A 241 14.74 -10.83 -3.32
N ASN A 242 13.65 -10.70 -4.08
CA ASN A 242 13.62 -10.80 -5.53
C ASN A 242 12.85 -9.64 -6.19
N GLN A 243 12.87 -9.61 -7.53
CA GLN A 243 12.21 -8.57 -8.33
C GLN A 243 10.69 -8.58 -8.16
N GLY A 244 10.08 -9.77 -8.11
CA GLY A 244 8.64 -9.96 -7.93
C GLY A 244 8.13 -9.35 -6.64
N ARG A 245 8.78 -9.64 -5.51
CA ARG A 245 8.41 -9.03 -4.21
C ARG A 245 8.58 -7.51 -4.23
N SER A 246 9.68 -7.02 -4.79
CA SER A 246 9.91 -5.57 -4.91
C SER A 246 8.80 -4.91 -5.74
N PHE A 247 8.39 -5.56 -6.84
CA PHE A 247 7.31 -5.11 -7.71
C PHE A 247 5.98 -5.03 -6.96
N VAL A 248 5.58 -6.12 -6.28
CA VAL A 248 4.35 -6.17 -5.47
C VAL A 248 4.32 -5.03 -4.45
N LEU A 249 5.44 -4.76 -3.78
CA LEU A 249 5.53 -3.69 -2.80
C LEU A 249 5.41 -2.29 -3.43
N PHE A 250 5.88 -2.09 -4.65
CA PHE A 250 5.63 -0.85 -5.38
C PHE A 250 4.16 -0.68 -5.76
N ILE A 251 3.49 -1.74 -6.22
CA ILE A 251 2.05 -1.70 -6.52
C ILE A 251 1.25 -1.36 -5.25
N TRP A 252 1.57 -2.01 -4.14
CA TRP A 252 0.96 -1.71 -2.84
C TRP A 252 1.21 -0.29 -2.38
N LEU A 253 2.44 0.20 -2.54
CA LEU A 253 2.80 1.55 -2.13
C LEU A 253 2.09 2.61 -3.00
N PHE A 254 2.00 2.36 -4.31
CA PHE A 254 1.21 3.20 -5.22
C PHE A 254 -0.26 3.21 -4.82
N ALA A 255 -0.87 2.05 -4.60
CA ALA A 255 -2.25 1.96 -4.14
C ALA A 255 -2.44 2.74 -2.82
N ALA A 256 -1.57 2.53 -1.84
CA ALA A 256 -1.67 3.23 -0.56
C ALA A 256 -1.56 4.75 -0.72
N VAL A 257 -0.58 5.24 -1.48
CA VAL A 257 -0.33 6.67 -1.68
C VAL A 257 -1.42 7.34 -2.50
N SER A 258 -1.86 6.72 -3.60
CA SER A 258 -2.95 7.22 -4.45
C SER A 258 -4.24 7.42 -3.66
N PHE A 259 -4.52 6.57 -2.67
CA PHE A 259 -5.67 6.73 -1.79
C PHE A 259 -5.44 7.72 -0.65
N MET A 260 -4.26 7.71 -0.02
CA MET A 260 -3.91 8.70 0.99
C MET A 260 -3.94 10.14 0.45
N SER A 261 -3.59 10.33 -0.82
CA SER A 261 -3.57 11.65 -1.49
C SER A 261 -4.95 12.32 -1.54
N THR A 262 -6.02 11.57 -1.33
CA THR A 262 -7.39 12.10 -1.35
C THR A 262 -7.91 12.45 0.04
N VAL A 263 -7.13 12.18 1.10
CA VAL A 263 -7.48 12.51 2.48
C VAL A 263 -7.04 13.94 2.79
N SER A 264 -7.99 14.82 3.12
CA SER A 264 -7.70 16.19 3.58
C SER A 264 -8.05 16.37 5.06
N LYS A 265 -7.55 17.46 5.67
CA LYS A 265 -8.08 17.97 6.95
C LYS A 265 -9.51 18.50 6.83
#